data_AF-X7ZM82-F1
#
_entry.id   AF-X7ZM82-F1
#
_cell.length_a   1.000
_cell.length_b   1.000
_cell.length_c   1.000
_cell.angle_alpha   90.00
_cell.angle_beta   90.00
_cell.angle_gamma   90.00
#
_symmetry.space_group_name_H-M   'P 1'
#
loop_
_entity.id
_entity.type
_entity.pdbx_description
1 polymer ?
#
loop_
_entity_poly.entity_id
_entity_poly.type
_entity_poly.pdbx_seq_one_letter_code
_entity_poly.pdbx_strand_id
1 'polypeptide(L)'
;MRTASGRAAAAGDVRRLGFESHVVTVDGFDALTAEAGKTELVRASGMVEALREVKDAGEVALLRLACEAADAALTDLIERGGLRPAAPSGR
;
A
#
# COMPACT_ATOMS: atom_id res chain seq x y z
N MET A 1 -1.50 8.22 -18.84
CA MET A 1 -1.65 8.62 -17.43
C MET A 1 -0.26 8.78 -16.84
N ARG A 2 0.24 10.03 -16.66
CA ARG A 2 1.61 10.28 -16.16
C ARG A 2 1.58 10.24 -14.62
N THR A 3 2.26 9.28 -14.01
CA THR A 3 2.40 9.18 -12.55
C THR A 3 3.35 10.27 -12.02
N ALA A 4 3.27 10.59 -10.72
CA ALA A 4 4.14 11.60 -10.10
C ALA A 4 5.64 11.30 -10.33
N SER A 5 6.03 10.02 -10.29
CA SER A 5 7.39 9.56 -10.56
C SER A 5 7.81 9.77 -12.02
N GLY A 6 6.91 9.58 -12.99
CA GLY A 6 7.19 9.85 -14.40
C GLY A 6 7.40 11.35 -14.71
N ARG A 7 6.77 12.25 -13.93
CA ARG A 7 7.03 13.70 -14.04
C ARG A 7 8.41 14.10 -13.49
N ALA A 8 8.86 13.46 -12.41
CA ALA A 8 10.15 13.74 -11.79
C ALA A 8 11.33 13.35 -12.70
N ALA A 9 11.23 12.22 -13.42
CA ALA A 9 12.22 11.82 -14.42
C ALA A 9 12.23 12.74 -15.65
N ALA A 10 11.05 13.15 -16.13
CA ALA A 10 10.92 14.02 -17.31
C ALA A 10 11.42 15.45 -17.07
N ALA A 11 11.48 15.92 -15.82
CA ALA A 11 11.96 17.26 -15.46
C ALA A 11 13.48 17.44 -15.61
N GLY A 12 14.25 16.36 -15.86
CA GLY A 12 15.68 16.43 -16.18
C GLY A 12 16.64 16.62 -15.00
N ASP A 13 16.14 16.99 -13.82
CA ASP A 13 16.97 17.24 -12.63
C ASP A 13 17.28 15.97 -11.82
N VAL A 14 16.61 14.85 -12.10
CA VAL A 14 16.76 13.59 -11.37
C VAL A 14 17.69 12.64 -12.12
N ARG A 15 18.81 12.26 -11.50
CA ARG A 15 19.76 11.29 -12.09
C ARG A 15 19.39 9.83 -11.82
N ARG A 16 18.82 9.55 -10.65
CA ARG A 16 18.41 8.21 -10.22
C ARG A 16 17.02 8.28 -9.60
N LEU A 17 16.14 7.39 -10.05
CA LEU A 17 14.77 7.29 -9.56
C LEU A 17 14.50 5.88 -9.06
N GLY A 18 14.20 5.76 -7.77
CA GLY A 18 13.82 4.50 -7.14
C GLY A 18 12.42 4.04 -7.55
N PHE A 19 12.22 2.73 -7.74
CA PHE A 19 10.89 2.13 -7.89
C PHE A 19 10.75 0.85 -7.05
N GLU A 20 9.55 0.62 -6.53
CA GLU A 20 9.19 -0.57 -5.76
C GLU A 20 8.94 -1.74 -6.71
N SER A 21 9.98 -2.50 -6.96
CA SER A 21 9.94 -3.54 -7.97
C SER A 21 9.02 -4.73 -7.72
N HIS A 22 8.44 -4.81 -6.52
CA HIS A 22 7.46 -5.81 -6.14
C HIS A 22 6.02 -5.27 -6.19
N VAL A 23 5.85 -3.96 -6.45
CA VAL A 23 4.58 -3.27 -6.62
C VAL A 23 4.37 -2.89 -8.08
N VAL A 24 5.43 -2.44 -8.75
CA VAL A 24 5.38 -2.05 -10.17
C VAL A 24 5.22 -3.30 -11.04
N THR A 25 4.16 -3.31 -11.85
CA THR A 25 3.91 -4.34 -12.86
C THR A 25 4.91 -4.23 -14.01
N VAL A 26 5.00 -5.28 -14.82
CA VAL A 26 5.86 -5.27 -16.03
C VAL A 26 5.45 -4.14 -16.97
N ASP A 27 4.17 -4.04 -17.34
CA ASP A 27 3.66 -2.95 -18.20
C ASP A 27 3.92 -1.56 -17.59
N GLY A 28 3.81 -1.45 -16.26
CA GLY A 28 4.11 -0.21 -15.55
C GLY A 28 5.59 0.16 -15.62
N PHE A 29 6.48 -0.82 -15.53
CA PHE A 29 7.92 -0.63 -15.66
C PHE A 29 8.31 -0.22 -17.10
N ASP A 30 7.68 -0.82 -18.11
CA ASP A 30 7.90 -0.47 -19.51
C ASP A 30 7.48 0.98 -19.78
N ALA A 31 6.32 1.39 -19.24
CA ALA A 31 5.85 2.78 -19.32
C ALA A 31 6.79 3.77 -18.60
N LEU A 32 7.34 3.39 -17.43
CA LEU A 32 8.33 4.21 -16.72
C LEU A 32 9.62 4.34 -17.52
N THR A 33 10.09 3.25 -18.12
CA THR A 33 11.31 3.21 -18.94
C THR A 33 11.18 4.12 -20.16
N ALA A 34 10.03 4.11 -20.82
CA ALA A 34 9.75 4.98 -21.97
C ALA A 34 9.82 6.47 -21.62
N GLU A 35 9.50 6.85 -20.38
CA GLU A 35 9.49 8.24 -19.91
C GLU A 35 10.77 8.65 -19.14
N ALA A 36 11.63 7.69 -18.80
CA ALA A 36 12.79 7.94 -17.92
C ALA A 36 13.88 8.82 -18.57
N GLY A 37 13.98 8.84 -19.90
CA GLY A 37 15.00 9.59 -20.61
C GLY A 37 16.41 9.17 -20.19
N LYS A 38 17.15 10.10 -19.56
CA LYS A 38 18.51 9.85 -19.01
C LYS A 38 18.50 9.40 -17.54
N THR A 39 17.34 9.36 -16.91
CA THR A 39 17.19 8.98 -15.50
C THR A 39 17.37 7.47 -15.37
N GLU A 40 18.26 7.05 -14.48
CA GLU A 40 18.42 5.63 -14.15
C GLU A 40 17.28 5.17 -13.23
N LEU A 41 16.55 4.12 -13.62
CA LEU A 41 15.56 3.47 -12.77
C LEU A 41 16.23 2.45 -11.86
N VAL A 42 16.17 2.66 -10.55
CA VAL A 42 16.83 1.85 -9.52
C VAL A 42 15.79 1.07 -8.73
N ARG A 43 15.98 -0.24 -8.58
CA ARG A 43 15.11 -1.05 -7.70
C ARG A 43 15.31 -0.60 -6.25
N ALA A 44 14.24 -0.20 -5.59
CA ALA A 44 14.23 0.25 -4.20
C ALA A 44 13.27 -0.59 -3.34
N SER A 45 13.38 -1.92 -3.44
CA SER A 45 12.53 -2.85 -2.68
C SER A 45 12.83 -2.80 -1.17
N GLY A 46 11.80 -2.80 -0.32
CA GLY A 46 11.95 -2.92 1.13
C GLY A 46 12.09 -1.59 1.87
N MET A 47 12.38 -0.48 1.15
CA MET A 47 12.63 0.81 1.78
C MET A 47 11.36 1.41 2.38
N VAL A 48 10.24 1.36 1.66
CA VAL A 48 8.97 1.89 2.13
C VAL A 48 8.34 0.95 3.15
N GLU A 49 8.54 -0.36 3.01
CA GLU A 49 8.09 -1.36 3.98
C GLU A 49 8.71 -1.09 5.35
N ALA A 50 10.02 -0.87 5.42
CA ALA A 50 10.72 -0.54 6.66
C ALA A 50 10.20 0.75 7.31
N LEU A 51 9.83 1.76 6.50
CA LEU A 51 9.21 2.98 7.02
C LEU A 51 7.79 2.74 7.53
N ARG A 52 7.02 1.86 6.88
CA ARG A 52 5.64 1.55 7.27
C ARG A 52 5.55 0.65 8.49
N GLU A 53 6.60 -0.09 8.80
CA GLU A 53 6.67 -0.98 9.96
C GLU A 53 6.59 -0.18 11.27
N VAL A 54 7.31 0.94 11.36
CA VAL A 54 7.31 1.80 12.55
C VAL A 54 6.27 2.89 12.41
N LYS A 55 5.22 2.80 13.22
CA LYS A 55 4.13 3.77 13.24
C LYS A 55 4.47 5.01 14.05
N ASP A 56 4.12 6.18 13.52
CA ASP A 56 4.12 7.40 14.31
C ASP A 56 2.92 7.46 15.28
N ALA A 57 2.93 8.45 16.18
CA ALA A 57 1.89 8.59 17.19
C ALA A 57 0.49 8.84 16.59
N GLY A 58 0.42 9.53 15.45
CA GLY A 58 -0.84 9.80 14.75
C GLY A 58 -1.38 8.55 14.07
N GLU A 59 -0.54 7.77 13.41
CA GLU A 59 -0.89 6.47 12.84
C GLU A 59 -1.40 5.50 13.92
N VAL A 60 -0.71 5.42 15.06
CA VAL A 60 -1.17 4.59 16.20
C VAL A 60 -2.52 5.06 16.73
N ALA A 61 -2.75 6.37 16.82
CA ALA A 61 -4.04 6.91 17.25
C ALA A 61 -5.17 6.53 16.27
N LEU A 62 -4.92 6.59 14.96
CA LEU A 62 -5.87 6.15 13.94
C LEU A 62 -6.15 4.65 14.00
N LEU A 63 -5.13 3.83 14.25
CA LEU A 63 -5.32 2.38 14.43
C LEU A 63 -6.20 2.07 15.63
N ARG A 64 -6.01 2.77 16.75
CA ARG A 64 -6.88 2.61 17.94
C ARG A 64 -8.33 2.96 17.65
N LEU A 65 -8.57 4.09 16.98
CA LEU A 65 -9.92 4.49 16.59
C LEU A 65 -10.57 3.45 15.65
N ALA A 66 -9.79 2.90 14.72
CA ALA A 66 -10.29 1.85 13.83
C ALA A 66 -10.64 0.57 14.60
N CYS A 67 -9.83 0.17 15.58
CA CYS A 67 -10.13 -0.97 16.46
C CYS A 67 -11.40 -0.72 17.28
N GLU A 68 -11.54 0.45 17.90
CA GLU A 68 -12.75 0.81 18.66
C GLU A 68 -14.01 0.75 17.79
N ALA A 69 -13.94 1.24 16.55
CA ALA A 69 -15.04 1.16 15.60
C ALA A 69 -15.36 -0.29 15.20
N ALA A 70 -14.34 -1.12 14.99
CA ALA A 70 -14.50 -2.54 14.68
C ALA A 70 -15.13 -3.31 15.85
N ASP A 71 -14.70 -3.03 17.08
CA ASP A 71 -15.23 -3.65 18.30
C ASP A 71 -16.68 -3.26 18.55
N ALA A 72 -17.03 -1.98 18.34
CA ALA A 72 -18.41 -1.52 18.41
C ALA A 72 -19.29 -2.19 17.36
N ALA A 73 -18.83 -2.29 16.11
CA ALA A 73 -19.54 -2.97 15.03
C ALA A 73 -19.72 -4.47 15.31
N LEU A 74 -18.69 -5.14 15.85
CA LEU A 74 -18.76 -6.54 16.23
C LEU A 74 -19.74 -6.76 17.40
N THR A 75 -19.73 -5.87 18.39
CA THR A 75 -20.68 -5.92 19.52
C THR A 75 -22.11 -5.81 19.04
N ASP A 76 -22.41 -4.81 18.21
CA ASP A 76 -23.75 -4.61 17.62
C ASP A 76 -24.19 -5.83 16.79
N LEU A 77 -23.28 -6.43 16.00
CA LEU A 77 -23.55 -7.65 15.26
C LEU A 77 -23.96 -8.81 16.17
N ILE A 78 -23.25 -8.99 17.30
CA ILE A 78 -23.54 -10.05 18.27
C ILE A 78 -24.89 -9.82 18.96
N GLU A 79 -25.14 -8.60 19.45
CA GLU A 79 -26.39 -8.23 20.13
C GLU A 79 -27.61 -8.42 19.23
N ARG A 80 -27.45 -8.21 17.92
CA ARG A 80 -28.50 -8.46 16.91
C ARG A 80 -28.64 -9.92 16.51
N GLY A 81 -27.83 -10.84 17.06
CA GLY A 81 -27.86 -12.26 16.71
C GLY A 81 -27.31 -12.57 15.32
N GLY A 82 -26.41 -11.72 14.81
CA GLY A 82 -25.81 -11.84 13.48
C GLY A 82 -24.79 -12.97 13.32
N LEU A 83 -24.36 -13.60 14.42
CA LEU A 83 -23.49 -14.78 14.38
C LEU A 83 -24.32 -16.07 14.47
N ARG A 84 -24.04 -17.01 13.57
CA ARG A 84 -24.63 -18.35 13.59
C ARG A 84 -23.54 -19.41 13.45
N PRO A 85 -23.67 -20.57 14.10
CA PRO A 85 -22.75 -21.68 13.88
C PRO A 85 -22.69 -22.03 12.40
N ALA A 86 -21.49 -22.25 11.89
CA ALA A 86 -21.34 -22.89 10.59
C ALA A 86 -21.94 -24.30 10.66
N ALA A 87 -22.67 -24.71 9.62
CA ALA A 87 -23.11 -26.10 9.53
C ALA A 87 -21.88 -27.02 9.54
N PRO A 88 -21.92 -28.19 10.20
CA PRO A 88 -20.81 -29.12 10.15
C PRO A 88 -20.50 -29.45 8.69
N SER A 89 -19.22 -29.34 8.30
CA SER A 89 -18.79 -29.78 6.98
C SER A 89 -19.04 -31.29 6.90
N GLY A 90 -20.12 -31.69 6.23
CA GLY A 90 -20.43 -33.09 6.01
C GLY A 90 -19.32 -33.73 5.18
N ARG A 91 -18.43 -34.44 5.86
CA ARG A 91 -17.54 -35.44 5.30
C ARG A 91 -17.59 -36.67 6.18
#